data_AF-A0A7C4LXY6-F1
#
_entry.id   AF-A0A7C4LXY6-F1
#
_cell.length_a   1.000
_cell.length_b   1.000
_cell.length_c   1.000
_cell.angle_alpha   90.00
_cell.angle_beta   90.00
_cell.angle_gamma   90.00
#
_symmetry.space_group_name_H-M   'P 1'
#
loop_
_entity.id
_entity.type
_entity.pdbx_description
1 polymer ?
#
loop_
_entity_poly.entity_id
_entity_poly.type
_entity_poly.pdbx_seq_one_letter_code
_entity_poly.pdbx_strand_id
1 'polypeptide(L)'
;MAAVSGGEPLAIGGFLFFAAEDWLIAVGYPLDGGGGEGDFEEALAAALASTRARDCWAIAPRLPPRLAERRVEADRYYVLDADTPLPPRLERLAERAAARLAVEESQAFGPGHRRLWAEFLGRVDLPPRVRELYARTPAVLGRVPGLSLLSARDPEGRIAACLLIDRAPRRFTSYLLGAHAREPYTPYATDLLFREMIRGARREGKAFLHLGLGVNEGIRRFKTKWGARPGQAYEMAAWREGGGWRGELGDLALGLARLPREPLSRQEFLASLPRQRRFAMLWEVERGGRRSFIGGTAHFFGFSFERSFRRLFEEVETVLFEGPLDPASLERVARCGRAPEPGGPRLAALLDEGETARLERVVCGPRGRWARFFGLEHPDPPDVRGLLAATRPWYAFFSLWTAFVARKGWKESVDLEAWRIAREMGKAVVALERIEEQLATLEGIPLARIVNFLRGCRRWGRMMRRYERHYLRGEVERLFGTSIEFPTRTELVIHRRDARFLERMRPYLEQGGAAVLVGSAHLIGLRGLLAEAGFRVRKVR
;
A
#
# COMPACT_ATOMS: atom_id res chain seq x y z
N MET A 1 -8.49 -17.31 -7.59
CA MET A 1 -9.01 -16.00 -7.12
C MET A 1 -9.31 -16.00 -5.62
N ALA A 2 -10.22 -16.84 -5.11
CA ALA A 2 -10.54 -16.91 -3.66
C ALA A 2 -9.29 -17.04 -2.76
N ALA A 3 -8.34 -17.93 -3.09
CA ALA A 3 -7.11 -18.07 -2.32
C ALA A 3 -6.21 -16.82 -2.30
N VAL A 4 -6.31 -15.96 -3.32
CA VAL A 4 -5.49 -14.75 -3.49
C VAL A 4 -6.18 -13.53 -2.87
N SER A 5 -7.49 -13.37 -3.09
CA SER A 5 -8.27 -12.24 -2.58
C SER A 5 -8.78 -12.45 -1.15
N GLY A 6 -8.93 -13.70 -0.70
CA GLY A 6 -9.61 -14.05 0.54
C GLY A 6 -11.14 -13.95 0.47
N GLY A 7 -11.70 -13.60 -0.70
CA GLY A 7 -13.14 -13.46 -0.91
C GLY A 7 -13.83 -14.79 -1.22
N GLU A 8 -15.06 -14.93 -0.72
CA GLU A 8 -15.94 -16.03 -1.06
C GLU A 8 -16.55 -15.81 -2.46
N PRO A 9 -16.53 -16.83 -3.33
CA PRO A 9 -17.11 -16.73 -4.65
C PRO A 9 -18.64 -16.80 -4.57
N LEU A 10 -19.31 -15.95 -5.35
CA LEU A 10 -20.76 -15.97 -5.54
C LEU A 10 -21.08 -15.85 -7.04
N ALA A 11 -22.05 -16.63 -7.49
CA ALA A 11 -22.53 -16.61 -8.87
C ALA A 11 -23.95 -16.05 -8.91
N ILE A 12 -24.15 -14.94 -9.61
CA ILE A 12 -25.44 -14.26 -9.72
C ILE A 12 -25.63 -13.85 -11.19
N GLY A 13 -26.78 -14.20 -11.78
CA GLY A 13 -27.13 -13.79 -13.14
C GLY A 13 -26.13 -14.21 -14.23
N GLY A 14 -25.44 -15.34 -14.05
CA GLY A 14 -24.41 -15.80 -15.00
C GLY A 14 -23.03 -15.13 -14.84
N PHE A 15 -22.86 -14.26 -13.85
CA PHE A 15 -21.60 -13.58 -13.54
C PHE A 15 -20.99 -14.06 -12.23
N LEU A 16 -19.66 -13.96 -12.14
CA LEU A 16 -18.90 -14.32 -10.96
C LEU A 16 -18.55 -13.07 -10.16
N PHE A 17 -18.70 -13.15 -8.85
CA PHE A 17 -18.23 -12.13 -7.94
C PHE A 17 -17.47 -12.77 -6.79
N PHE A 18 -16.65 -11.97 -6.11
CA PHE A 18 -15.97 -12.35 -4.89
C PHE A 18 -16.26 -11.29 -3.84
N ALA A 19 -16.71 -11.69 -2.66
CA ALA A 19 -16.96 -10.77 -1.56
C ALA A 19 -16.35 -11.30 -0.26
N ALA A 20 -15.89 -10.39 0.58
CA ALA A 20 -15.64 -10.67 1.98
C ALA A 20 -15.78 -9.36 2.76
N GLU A 21 -16.16 -9.48 4.03
CA GLU A 21 -16.30 -8.33 4.94
C GLU A 21 -17.19 -7.23 4.33
N ASP A 22 -16.59 -6.12 3.92
CA ASP A 22 -17.26 -4.95 3.34
C ASP A 22 -16.84 -4.66 1.90
N TRP A 23 -16.27 -5.63 1.18
CA TRP A 23 -15.80 -5.44 -0.19
C TRP A 23 -16.32 -6.46 -1.20
N LEU A 24 -16.39 -6.04 -2.47
CA LEU A 24 -16.87 -6.83 -3.61
C LEU A 24 -15.96 -6.65 -4.84
N ILE A 25 -15.58 -7.75 -5.48
CA ILE A 25 -14.97 -7.78 -6.81
C ILE A 25 -15.96 -8.45 -7.77
N ALA A 26 -16.46 -7.68 -8.72
CA ALA A 26 -17.34 -8.14 -9.78
C ALA A 26 -16.56 -8.50 -11.04
N VAL A 27 -16.85 -9.67 -11.62
CA VAL A 27 -16.27 -10.16 -12.87
C VAL A 27 -17.37 -10.16 -13.93
N GLY A 28 -17.46 -9.07 -14.69
CA GLY A 28 -18.39 -8.85 -15.79
C GLY A 28 -18.04 -9.59 -17.07
N TYR A 29 -17.39 -10.75 -16.96
CA TYR A 29 -17.22 -11.70 -18.05
C TYR A 29 -18.23 -12.83 -17.81
N PRO A 30 -19.23 -13.01 -18.69
CA PRO A 30 -20.27 -14.01 -18.47
C PRO A 30 -19.71 -15.43 -18.50
N LEU A 31 -20.21 -16.30 -17.63
CA LEU A 31 -19.72 -17.66 -17.46
C LEU A 31 -20.10 -18.59 -18.62
N ASP A 32 -21.25 -18.36 -19.24
CA ASP A 32 -21.78 -19.12 -20.38
C ASP A 32 -21.53 -18.44 -21.73
N GLY A 33 -20.89 -17.26 -21.74
CA GLY A 33 -20.64 -16.45 -22.93
C GLY A 33 -21.89 -15.73 -23.47
N GLY A 34 -23.03 -15.87 -22.80
CA GLY A 34 -24.25 -15.11 -23.07
C GLY A 34 -24.39 -13.93 -22.10
N GLY A 35 -25.13 -12.90 -22.50
CA GLY A 35 -25.43 -11.76 -21.63
C GLY A 35 -24.69 -10.47 -22.01
N GLY A 36 -25.43 -9.38 -22.00
CA GLY A 36 -24.97 -8.04 -22.36
C GLY A 36 -24.63 -7.17 -21.15
N GLU A 37 -24.30 -5.90 -21.41
CA GLU A 37 -24.01 -4.90 -20.37
C GLU A 37 -25.17 -4.74 -19.36
N GLY A 38 -26.42 -4.89 -19.82
CA GLY A 38 -27.62 -4.82 -18.97
C GLY A 38 -27.73 -5.98 -17.97
N ASP A 39 -27.45 -7.20 -18.41
CA ASP A 39 -27.51 -8.39 -17.54
C ASP A 39 -26.45 -8.32 -16.43
N PHE A 40 -25.26 -7.80 -16.75
CA PHE A 40 -24.21 -7.57 -15.75
C PHE A 40 -24.60 -6.49 -14.75
N GLU A 41 -25.29 -5.43 -15.19
CA GLU A 41 -25.71 -4.36 -14.30
C GLU A 41 -26.75 -4.83 -13.27
N GLU A 42 -27.72 -5.64 -13.70
CA GLU A 42 -28.71 -6.29 -12.82
C GLU A 42 -28.03 -7.25 -11.84
N ALA A 43 -27.13 -8.11 -12.32
CA ALA A 43 -26.37 -9.03 -11.48
C ALA A 43 -25.50 -8.29 -10.45
N LEU A 44 -24.85 -7.19 -10.85
CA LEU A 44 -24.07 -6.36 -9.95
C LEU A 44 -24.94 -5.67 -8.90
N ALA A 45 -26.13 -5.18 -9.26
CA ALA A 45 -27.07 -4.62 -8.30
C ALA A 45 -27.52 -5.66 -7.26
N ALA A 46 -27.84 -6.88 -7.70
CA ALA A 46 -28.19 -7.98 -6.82
C ALA A 46 -27.03 -8.38 -5.89
N ALA A 47 -25.80 -8.44 -6.42
CA ALA A 47 -24.60 -8.74 -5.65
C ALA A 47 -24.31 -7.66 -4.58
N LEU A 48 -24.48 -6.38 -4.90
CA LEU A 48 -24.32 -5.29 -3.94
C LEU A 48 -25.39 -5.34 -2.85
N ALA A 49 -26.64 -5.65 -3.22
CA ALA A 49 -27.75 -5.77 -2.27
C ALA A 49 -27.53 -6.95 -1.29
N SER A 50 -27.05 -8.10 -1.79
CA SER A 50 -26.85 -9.30 -0.97
C SER A 50 -25.63 -9.20 -0.06
N THR A 51 -24.54 -8.58 -0.53
CA THR A 51 -23.28 -8.50 0.22
C THR A 51 -23.20 -7.27 1.10
N ARG A 52 -23.98 -6.21 0.81
CA ARG A 52 -23.86 -4.88 1.42
C ARG A 52 -22.43 -4.32 1.36
N ALA A 53 -21.66 -4.76 0.37
CA ALA A 53 -20.30 -4.33 0.16
C ALA A 53 -20.24 -2.82 -0.10
N ARG A 54 -19.21 -2.19 0.45
CA ARG A 54 -18.91 -0.76 0.31
C ARG A 54 -17.74 -0.57 -0.64
N ASP A 55 -16.63 -1.28 -0.45
CA ASP A 55 -15.46 -1.17 -1.33
C ASP A 55 -15.63 -2.08 -2.54
N CYS A 56 -15.83 -1.51 -3.73
CA CYS A 56 -16.24 -2.26 -4.89
C CYS A 56 -15.25 -2.11 -6.06
N TRP A 57 -15.04 -3.22 -6.77
CA TRP A 57 -14.31 -3.28 -8.02
C TRP A 57 -15.11 -4.04 -9.05
N ALA A 58 -15.01 -3.63 -10.31
CA ALA A 58 -15.56 -4.39 -11.42
C ALA A 58 -14.51 -4.50 -12.52
N ILE A 59 -14.37 -5.69 -13.10
CA ILE A 59 -13.66 -5.93 -14.35
C ILE A 59 -14.64 -6.43 -15.39
N ALA A 60 -14.61 -5.88 -16.60
CA ALA A 60 -15.51 -6.30 -17.67
C ALA A 60 -14.90 -6.02 -19.04
N PRO A 61 -15.40 -6.64 -20.14
CA PRO A 61 -15.07 -6.22 -21.50
C PRO A 61 -15.40 -4.74 -21.74
N ARG A 62 -16.52 -4.28 -21.16
CA ARG A 62 -16.98 -2.91 -21.16
C ARG A 62 -17.76 -2.66 -19.88
N LEU A 63 -17.49 -1.55 -19.21
CA LEU A 63 -18.18 -1.19 -17.97
C LEU A 63 -19.60 -0.67 -18.25
N PRO A 64 -20.59 -0.97 -17.38
CA PRO A 64 -21.90 -0.36 -17.43
C PRO A 64 -21.81 1.18 -17.35
N PRO A 65 -22.74 1.93 -17.97
CA PRO A 65 -22.69 3.39 -18.01
C PRO A 65 -22.49 4.05 -16.63
N ARG A 66 -23.13 3.53 -15.58
CA ARG A 66 -22.99 4.04 -14.20
C ARG A 66 -21.57 3.96 -13.63
N LEU A 67 -20.72 3.09 -14.18
CA LEU A 67 -19.33 2.89 -13.76
C LEU A 67 -18.32 3.53 -14.71
N ALA A 68 -18.77 4.10 -15.85
CA ALA A 68 -17.86 4.67 -16.85
C ALA A 68 -16.99 5.80 -16.28
N GLU A 69 -17.57 6.68 -15.47
CA GLU A 69 -16.84 7.76 -14.77
C GLU A 69 -15.93 7.25 -13.64
N ARG A 70 -16.12 6.00 -13.22
CA ARG A 70 -15.34 5.34 -12.15
C ARG A 70 -14.28 4.39 -12.71
N ARG A 71 -14.07 4.41 -14.03
CA ARG A 71 -13.06 3.61 -14.71
C ARG A 71 -11.67 4.10 -14.31
N VAL A 72 -10.84 3.16 -13.88
CA VAL A 72 -9.45 3.41 -13.47
C VAL A 72 -8.43 2.78 -14.40
N GLU A 73 -8.82 1.78 -15.20
CA GLU A 73 -7.91 1.09 -16.11
C GLU A 73 -8.66 0.58 -17.35
N ALA A 74 -7.96 0.59 -18.49
CA ALA A 74 -8.41 -0.06 -19.72
C ALA A 74 -7.21 -0.74 -20.41
N ASP A 75 -7.38 -1.99 -20.82
CA ASP A 75 -6.37 -2.78 -21.53
C ASP A 75 -7.06 -3.90 -22.35
N ARG A 76 -6.29 -4.87 -22.82
CA ARG A 76 -6.78 -6.08 -23.48
C ARG A 76 -6.03 -7.30 -22.97
N TYR A 77 -6.75 -8.40 -22.84
CA TYR A 77 -6.12 -9.71 -22.66
C TYR A 77 -5.38 -10.12 -23.93
N TYR A 78 -4.32 -10.90 -23.77
CA TYR A 78 -3.59 -11.51 -24.88
C TYR A 78 -3.70 -13.02 -24.78
N VAL A 79 -3.98 -13.65 -25.92
CA VAL A 79 -4.10 -15.09 -26.06
C VAL A 79 -3.14 -15.60 -27.13
N LEU A 80 -2.62 -16.79 -26.91
CA LEU A 80 -1.78 -17.49 -27.88
C LEU A 80 -2.41 -18.84 -28.15
N ASP A 81 -2.91 -19.08 -29.36
CA ASP A 81 -3.48 -20.37 -29.71
C ASP A 81 -2.39 -21.45 -29.61
N ALA A 82 -2.70 -22.60 -29.01
CA ALA A 82 -1.69 -23.61 -28.70
C ALA A 82 -1.00 -24.11 -29.97
N ASP A 83 -1.71 -24.18 -31.09
CA ASP A 83 -1.19 -24.64 -32.39
C ASP A 83 -0.36 -23.58 -33.13
N THR A 84 -0.23 -22.36 -32.59
CA THR A 84 0.53 -21.28 -33.22
C THR A 84 2.00 -21.69 -33.44
N PRO A 85 2.52 -21.72 -34.68
CA PRO A 85 3.90 -22.09 -34.93
C PRO A 85 4.90 -21.23 -34.13
N LEU A 86 5.89 -21.87 -33.51
CA LEU A 86 6.88 -21.15 -32.72
C LEU A 86 7.79 -20.34 -33.67
N PRO A 87 8.05 -19.05 -33.40
CA PRO A 87 8.95 -18.26 -34.23
C PRO A 87 10.36 -18.90 -34.27
N PRO A 88 10.91 -19.26 -35.45
CA PRO A 88 12.16 -20.03 -35.53
C PRO A 88 13.34 -19.37 -34.82
N ARG A 89 13.37 -18.03 -34.80
CA ARG A 89 14.39 -17.28 -34.05
C ARG A 89 14.27 -17.49 -32.55
N LEU A 90 13.07 -17.40 -31.97
CA LEU A 90 12.87 -17.56 -30.54
C LEU A 90 13.10 -19.01 -30.11
N GLU A 91 12.73 -19.97 -30.94
CA GLU A 91 13.02 -21.38 -30.70
C GLU A 91 14.52 -21.64 -30.60
N ARG A 92 15.32 -21.12 -31.54
CA ARG A 92 16.79 -21.22 -31.49
C ARG A 92 17.40 -20.56 -30.24
N LEU A 93 16.86 -19.41 -29.81
CA LEU A 93 17.33 -18.70 -28.62
C LEU A 93 17.00 -19.46 -27.34
N ALA A 94 15.80 -20.01 -27.24
CA ALA A 94 15.39 -20.88 -26.15
C ALA A 94 16.24 -22.17 -26.11
N GLU A 95 16.60 -22.73 -27.27
CA GLU A 95 17.47 -23.92 -27.33
C GLU A 95 18.87 -23.65 -26.80
N ARG A 96 19.44 -22.48 -27.12
CA ARG A 96 20.73 -22.04 -26.56
C ARG A 96 20.68 -21.87 -25.05
N ALA A 97 19.56 -21.39 -24.51
CA ALA A 97 19.35 -21.28 -23.07
C ALA A 97 19.18 -22.67 -22.43
N ALA A 98 18.47 -23.60 -23.08
CA ALA A 98 18.27 -24.97 -22.61
C ALA A 98 19.59 -25.75 -22.44
N ALA A 99 20.60 -25.46 -23.28
CA ALA A 99 21.94 -26.04 -23.14
C ALA A 99 22.68 -25.64 -21.86
N ARG A 100 22.20 -24.62 -21.12
CA ARG A 100 22.85 -24.05 -19.92
C ARG A 100 21.94 -24.02 -18.71
N LEU A 101 20.64 -24.25 -18.89
CA LEU A 101 19.64 -24.10 -17.85
C LEU A 101 18.79 -25.37 -17.75
N ALA A 102 18.60 -25.85 -16.52
CA ALA A 102 17.63 -26.90 -16.23
C ALA A 102 16.26 -26.26 -15.95
N VAL A 103 15.20 -26.78 -16.58
CA VAL A 103 13.83 -26.33 -16.31
C VAL A 103 13.16 -27.29 -15.33
N GLU A 104 12.53 -26.73 -14.30
CA GLU A 104 11.75 -27.48 -13.32
C GLU A 104 10.36 -26.87 -13.16
N GLU A 105 9.39 -27.70 -12.82
CA GLU A 105 8.05 -27.27 -12.42
C GLU A 105 7.80 -27.72 -10.98
N SER A 106 7.35 -26.80 -10.12
CA SER A 106 7.18 -27.08 -8.69
C SER A 106 6.08 -26.25 -8.05
N GLN A 107 5.42 -26.81 -7.05
CA GLN A 107 4.50 -26.09 -6.15
C GLN A 107 5.22 -25.57 -4.89
N ALA A 108 6.55 -25.68 -4.81
CA ALA A 108 7.33 -25.26 -3.65
C ALA A 108 7.94 -23.87 -3.84
N PHE A 109 7.69 -22.97 -2.89
CA PHE A 109 8.28 -21.63 -2.86
C PHE A 109 9.58 -21.58 -2.04
N GLY A 110 10.70 -22.01 -2.66
CA GLY A 110 12.02 -22.05 -2.03
C GLY A 110 12.78 -20.70 -1.91
N PRO A 111 13.97 -20.70 -1.25
CA PRO A 111 14.82 -19.52 -1.07
C PRO A 111 15.26 -18.84 -2.37
N GLY A 112 15.52 -19.62 -3.43
CA GLY A 112 15.88 -19.08 -4.75
C GLY A 112 14.76 -18.22 -5.34
N HIS A 113 13.50 -18.64 -5.18
CA HIS A 113 12.33 -17.88 -5.64
C HIS A 113 12.19 -16.58 -4.83
N ARG A 114 12.40 -16.63 -3.51
CA ARG A 114 12.42 -15.41 -2.65
C ARG A 114 13.45 -14.40 -3.14
N ARG A 115 14.68 -14.82 -3.40
CA ARG A 115 15.76 -13.94 -3.88
C ARG A 115 15.40 -13.32 -5.23
N LEU A 116 14.94 -14.15 -6.18
CA LEU A 116 14.53 -13.68 -7.51
C LEU A 116 13.37 -12.69 -7.44
N TRP A 117 12.33 -12.98 -6.64
CA TRP A 117 11.20 -12.06 -6.45
C TRP A 117 11.66 -10.74 -5.83
N ALA A 118 12.49 -10.77 -4.78
CA ALA A 118 13.00 -9.56 -4.14
C ALA A 118 13.83 -8.71 -5.12
N GLU A 119 14.75 -9.32 -5.85
CA GLU A 119 15.58 -8.65 -6.87
C GLU A 119 14.70 -8.01 -7.96
N PHE A 120 13.75 -8.79 -8.51
CA PHE A 120 12.85 -8.32 -9.57
C PHE A 120 11.95 -7.17 -9.12
N LEU A 121 11.34 -7.30 -7.94
CA LEU A 121 10.45 -6.27 -7.38
C LEU A 121 11.21 -5.01 -6.97
N GLY A 122 12.48 -5.14 -6.58
CA GLY A 122 13.35 -4.01 -6.27
C GLY A 122 13.72 -3.16 -7.49
N ARG A 123 13.70 -3.75 -8.70
CA ARG A 123 14.14 -3.08 -9.94
C ARG A 123 13.02 -2.73 -10.93
N VAL A 124 11.90 -3.46 -10.91
CA VAL A 124 10.79 -3.24 -11.84
C VAL A 124 9.70 -2.44 -11.13
N ASP A 125 9.28 -1.34 -11.74
CA ASP A 125 8.12 -0.60 -11.26
C ASP A 125 6.84 -1.30 -11.72
N LEU A 126 6.16 -1.95 -10.77
CA LEU A 126 4.91 -2.66 -10.98
C LEU A 126 3.78 -1.96 -10.22
N PRO A 127 2.55 -1.92 -10.78
CA PRO A 127 1.38 -1.45 -10.04
C PRO A 127 1.22 -2.19 -8.71
N PRO A 128 0.73 -1.53 -7.63
CA PRO A 128 0.59 -2.15 -6.30
C PRO A 128 -0.18 -3.48 -6.31
N ARG A 129 -1.23 -3.58 -7.12
CA ARG A 129 -2.02 -4.81 -7.30
C ARG A 129 -1.18 -5.97 -7.82
N VAL A 130 -0.30 -5.71 -8.79
CA VAL A 130 0.60 -6.72 -9.33
C VAL A 130 1.63 -7.10 -8.28
N ARG A 131 2.21 -6.14 -7.54
CA ARG A 131 3.13 -6.43 -6.42
C ARG A 131 2.50 -7.31 -5.35
N GLU A 132 1.23 -7.07 -5.02
CA GLU A 132 0.48 -7.90 -4.07
C GLU A 132 0.34 -9.35 -4.55
N LEU A 133 0.15 -9.59 -5.86
CA LEU A 133 0.14 -10.94 -6.43
C LEU A 133 1.48 -11.67 -6.21
N TYR A 134 2.62 -10.97 -6.38
CA TYR A 134 3.93 -11.53 -6.06
C TYR A 134 4.06 -11.86 -4.57
N ALA A 135 3.58 -10.96 -3.69
CA ALA A 135 3.64 -11.14 -2.25
C ALA A 135 2.77 -12.30 -1.74
N ARG A 136 1.62 -12.56 -2.38
CA ARG A 136 0.69 -13.64 -2.03
C ARG A 136 1.11 -15.00 -2.57
N THR A 137 1.96 -15.04 -3.61
CA THR A 137 2.40 -16.27 -4.28
C THR A 137 2.83 -17.37 -3.29
N PRO A 138 3.68 -17.12 -2.26
CA PRO A 138 4.13 -18.17 -1.35
C PRO A 138 2.99 -18.81 -0.53
N ALA A 139 1.96 -18.03 -0.20
CA ALA A 139 0.84 -18.49 0.62
C ALA A 139 -0.17 -19.32 -0.18
N VAL A 140 -0.24 -19.13 -1.50
CA VAL A 140 -1.26 -19.77 -2.35
C VAL A 140 -0.73 -20.96 -3.15
N LEU A 141 0.58 -21.00 -3.45
CA LEU A 141 1.16 -21.97 -4.37
C LEU A 141 0.90 -23.44 -3.98
N GLY A 142 1.04 -23.78 -2.69
CA GLY A 142 0.79 -25.13 -2.19
C GLY A 142 -0.68 -25.45 -1.90
N ARG A 143 -1.60 -24.49 -2.08
CA ARG A 143 -3.02 -24.64 -1.72
C ARG A 143 -3.95 -24.71 -2.93
N VAL A 144 -3.48 -24.26 -4.10
CA VAL A 144 -4.30 -24.16 -5.31
C VAL A 144 -3.89 -25.27 -6.28
N PRO A 145 -4.76 -26.26 -6.54
CA PRO A 145 -4.52 -27.28 -7.55
C PRO A 145 -4.26 -26.66 -8.93
N GLY A 146 -3.27 -27.17 -9.65
CA GLY A 146 -2.90 -26.68 -10.99
C GLY A 146 -2.05 -25.40 -11.01
N LEU A 147 -1.84 -24.74 -9.87
CA LEU A 147 -0.93 -23.60 -9.76
C LEU A 147 0.50 -24.10 -9.49
N SER A 148 1.47 -23.69 -10.31
CA SER A 148 2.87 -24.10 -10.20
C SER A 148 3.84 -22.99 -10.63
N LEU A 149 5.09 -23.09 -10.18
CA LEU A 149 6.20 -22.30 -10.66
C LEU A 149 6.98 -23.11 -11.71
N LEU A 150 7.16 -22.53 -12.89
CA LEU A 150 8.06 -23.03 -13.91
C LEU A 150 9.37 -22.22 -13.83
N SER A 151 10.44 -22.85 -13.39
CA SER A 151 11.71 -22.20 -13.04
C SER A 151 12.85 -22.69 -13.90
N ALA A 152 13.76 -21.79 -14.28
CA ALA A 152 15.01 -22.11 -14.98
C ALA A 152 16.17 -21.95 -14.00
N ARG A 153 16.94 -23.02 -13.78
CA ARG A 153 18.12 -23.04 -12.91
C ARG A 153 19.41 -23.11 -13.68
N ASP A 154 20.41 -22.36 -13.24
CA ASP A 154 21.78 -22.50 -13.73
C ASP A 154 22.50 -23.72 -13.10
N PRO A 155 23.70 -24.09 -13.58
CA PRO A 155 24.45 -25.23 -13.04
C PRO A 155 24.80 -25.09 -11.54
N GLU A 156 24.85 -23.86 -11.03
CA GLU A 156 25.07 -23.56 -9.61
C GLU A 156 23.78 -23.62 -8.77
N GLY A 157 22.64 -23.97 -9.38
CA GLY A 157 21.34 -24.12 -8.72
C GLY A 157 20.59 -22.81 -8.47
N ARG A 158 21.09 -21.67 -8.98
CA ARG A 158 20.43 -20.36 -8.87
C ARG A 158 19.30 -20.25 -9.90
N ILE A 159 18.24 -19.52 -9.55
CA ILE A 159 17.08 -19.36 -10.44
C ILE A 159 17.31 -18.17 -11.36
N ALA A 160 17.52 -18.45 -12.65
CA ALA A 160 17.72 -17.45 -13.69
C ALA A 160 16.41 -16.77 -14.13
N ALA A 161 15.31 -17.52 -14.15
CA ALA A 161 13.97 -17.01 -14.40
C ALA A 161 12.91 -17.91 -13.78
N CYS A 162 11.70 -17.37 -13.58
CA CYS A 162 10.58 -18.09 -13.03
C CYS A 162 9.25 -17.53 -13.54
N LEU A 163 8.32 -18.40 -13.94
CA LEU A 163 6.95 -18.07 -14.32
C LEU A 163 5.98 -18.73 -13.34
N LEU A 164 4.97 -17.99 -12.87
CA LEU A 164 3.82 -18.55 -12.16
C LEU A 164 2.75 -18.88 -13.19
N ILE A 165 2.37 -20.15 -13.27
CA ILE A 165 1.42 -20.68 -14.25
C ILE A 165 0.27 -21.39 -13.54
N ASP A 166 -0.93 -21.28 -14.11
CA ASP A 166 -2.12 -22.00 -13.67
C ASP A 166 -2.64 -22.88 -14.81
N ARG A 167 -2.59 -24.20 -14.59
CA ARG A 167 -3.03 -25.24 -15.52
C ARG A 167 -4.39 -25.85 -15.16
N ALA A 168 -5.02 -25.39 -14.07
CA ALA A 168 -6.32 -25.89 -13.65
C ALA A 168 -7.42 -25.74 -14.73
N PRO A 169 -7.49 -24.64 -15.51
CA PRO A 169 -8.52 -24.50 -16.54
C PRO A 169 -8.41 -25.60 -17.61
N ARG A 170 -9.53 -26.25 -17.93
CA ARG A 170 -9.54 -27.35 -18.92
C ARG A 170 -9.05 -26.92 -20.30
N ARG A 171 -9.50 -25.75 -20.77
CA ARG A 171 -9.25 -25.29 -22.15
C ARG A 171 -7.95 -24.53 -22.35
N PHE A 172 -7.33 -24.01 -21.29
CA PHE A 172 -6.16 -23.14 -21.43
C PHE A 172 -5.20 -23.23 -20.25
N THR A 173 -3.97 -22.78 -20.48
CA THR A 173 -2.98 -22.52 -19.43
C THR A 173 -2.85 -21.01 -19.23
N SER A 174 -2.96 -20.54 -17.99
CA SER A 174 -2.82 -19.15 -17.62
C SER A 174 -1.38 -18.82 -17.23
N TYR A 175 -0.82 -17.80 -17.86
CA TYR A 175 0.38 -17.12 -17.36
C TYR A 175 -0.06 -16.01 -16.40
N LEU A 176 0.37 -16.08 -15.15
CA LEU A 176 -0.02 -15.13 -14.11
C LEU A 176 1.06 -14.08 -13.86
N LEU A 177 2.29 -14.52 -13.53
CA LEU A 177 3.42 -13.66 -13.17
C LEU A 177 4.72 -14.22 -13.74
N GLY A 178 5.75 -13.40 -13.85
CA GLY A 178 7.09 -13.90 -14.13
C GLY A 178 8.20 -12.93 -13.74
N ALA A 179 9.36 -13.47 -13.37
CA ALA A 179 10.56 -12.67 -13.17
C ALA A 179 11.79 -13.34 -13.78
N HIS A 180 12.84 -12.54 -13.93
CA HIS A 180 14.16 -12.99 -14.35
C HIS A 180 15.24 -12.30 -13.53
N ALA A 181 16.33 -13.00 -13.28
CA ALA A 181 17.50 -12.46 -12.62
C ALA A 181 18.27 -11.54 -13.58
N ARG A 182 18.90 -10.51 -13.04
CA ARG A 182 19.93 -9.71 -13.71
C ARG A 182 21.33 -9.95 -13.15
N GLU A 183 21.44 -10.60 -12.00
CA GLU A 183 22.73 -10.88 -11.36
C GLU A 183 22.74 -12.30 -10.77
N PRO A 184 23.39 -13.27 -11.45
CA PRO A 184 23.97 -13.19 -12.79
C PRO A 184 22.87 -13.20 -13.88
N TYR A 185 23.02 -12.33 -14.88
CA TYR A 185 22.12 -12.31 -16.02
C TYR A 185 22.38 -13.51 -16.94
N THR A 186 21.36 -14.35 -17.15
CA THR A 186 21.40 -15.41 -18.17
C THR A 186 20.49 -15.04 -19.34
N PRO A 187 21.04 -14.80 -20.55
CA PRO A 187 20.25 -14.47 -21.71
C PRO A 187 19.19 -15.53 -22.04
N TYR A 188 18.00 -15.08 -22.43
CA TYR A 188 16.90 -15.92 -22.94
C TYR A 188 16.30 -16.92 -21.94
N ALA A 189 16.59 -16.81 -20.64
CA ALA A 189 15.99 -17.67 -19.61
C ALA A 189 14.45 -17.59 -19.59
N THR A 190 13.88 -16.38 -19.70
CA THR A 190 12.42 -16.21 -19.79
C THR A 190 11.84 -16.79 -21.09
N ASP A 191 12.58 -16.71 -22.19
CA ASP A 191 12.16 -17.26 -23.48
C ASP A 191 12.15 -18.79 -23.46
N LEU A 192 13.12 -19.41 -22.80
CA LEU A 192 13.12 -20.85 -22.52
C LEU A 192 11.86 -21.27 -21.75
N LEU A 193 11.56 -20.60 -20.64
CA LEU A 193 10.38 -20.94 -19.83
C LEU A 193 9.07 -20.73 -20.61
N PHE A 194 9.00 -19.70 -21.44
CA PHE A 194 7.82 -19.45 -22.26
C PHE A 194 7.63 -20.54 -23.33
N ARG A 195 8.71 -21.01 -23.96
CA ARG A 195 8.69 -22.16 -24.86
C ARG A 195 8.19 -23.42 -24.14
N GLU A 196 8.73 -23.72 -22.96
CA GLU A 196 8.34 -24.90 -22.19
C GLU A 196 6.89 -24.83 -21.73
N MET A 197 6.40 -23.64 -21.39
CA MET A 197 4.97 -23.41 -21.10
C MET A 197 4.10 -23.72 -22.32
N ILE A 198 4.47 -23.28 -23.53
CA ILE A 198 3.74 -23.58 -24.77
C ILE A 198 3.75 -25.08 -25.07
N ARG A 199 4.92 -25.74 -24.97
CA ARG A 199 5.05 -27.19 -25.17
C ARG A 199 4.24 -27.98 -24.14
N GLY A 200 4.23 -27.55 -22.88
CA GLY A 200 3.39 -28.13 -21.82
C GLY A 200 1.90 -28.02 -22.15
N ALA A 201 1.43 -26.83 -22.54
CA ALA A 201 0.05 -26.61 -22.94
C ALA A 201 -0.38 -27.52 -24.12
N ARG A 202 0.49 -27.70 -25.13
CA ARG A 202 0.24 -28.63 -26.25
C ARG A 202 0.13 -30.08 -25.80
N ARG A 203 1.07 -30.55 -24.98
CA ARG A 203 1.06 -31.93 -24.46
C ARG A 203 -0.19 -32.23 -23.65
N GLU A 204 -0.73 -31.23 -22.96
CA GLU A 204 -1.97 -31.33 -22.20
C GLU A 204 -3.23 -31.13 -23.04
N GLY A 205 -3.11 -30.93 -24.35
CA GLY A 205 -4.26 -30.72 -25.24
C GLY A 205 -5.02 -29.42 -24.96
N LYS A 206 -4.35 -28.39 -24.40
CA LYS A 206 -4.96 -27.07 -24.21
C LYS A 206 -5.20 -26.41 -25.57
N ALA A 207 -6.31 -25.68 -25.69
CA ALA A 207 -6.63 -24.97 -26.93
C ALA A 207 -5.82 -23.68 -27.09
N PHE A 208 -5.52 -22.99 -26.00
CA PHE A 208 -4.75 -21.74 -26.03
C PHE A 208 -4.04 -21.47 -24.70
N LEU A 209 -3.14 -20.49 -24.69
CA LEU A 209 -2.53 -19.92 -23.50
C LEU A 209 -3.14 -18.54 -23.26
N HIS A 210 -3.60 -18.32 -22.03
CA HIS A 210 -4.10 -17.02 -21.59
C HIS A 210 -2.95 -16.23 -20.95
N LEU A 211 -2.45 -15.22 -21.66
CA LEU A 211 -1.25 -14.50 -21.26
C LEU A 211 -1.51 -13.30 -20.36
N GLY A 212 -2.77 -13.06 -19.99
CA GLY A 212 -3.14 -11.90 -19.16
C GLY A 212 -3.09 -10.57 -19.93
N LEU A 213 -3.13 -9.46 -19.20
CA LEU A 213 -3.22 -8.09 -19.72
C LEU A 213 -1.93 -7.60 -20.37
N GLY A 214 -1.99 -6.64 -21.28
CA GLY A 214 -0.81 -6.02 -21.89
C GLY A 214 0.12 -5.36 -20.86
N VAL A 215 -0.44 -4.72 -19.82
CA VAL A 215 0.20 -3.99 -18.70
C VAL A 215 1.04 -2.80 -19.14
N ASN A 216 2.04 -3.01 -20.00
CA ASN A 216 2.85 -1.96 -20.61
C ASN A 216 3.38 -2.40 -21.98
N GLU A 217 4.01 -1.49 -22.71
CA GLU A 217 4.51 -1.78 -24.06
C GLU A 217 5.56 -2.90 -24.08
N GLY A 218 6.43 -2.98 -23.08
CA GLY A 218 7.47 -4.01 -22.99
C GLY A 218 6.89 -5.42 -22.81
N ILE A 219 5.94 -5.57 -21.88
CA ILE A 219 5.23 -6.83 -21.64
C ILE A 219 4.38 -7.21 -22.86
N ARG A 220 3.71 -6.23 -23.47
CA ARG A 220 2.94 -6.42 -24.70
C ARG A 220 3.82 -6.95 -25.83
N ARG A 221 4.95 -6.28 -26.11
CA ARG A 221 5.95 -6.72 -27.11
C ARG A 221 6.47 -8.13 -26.82
N PHE A 222 6.68 -8.46 -25.55
CA PHE A 222 7.09 -9.81 -25.17
C PHE A 222 6.03 -10.87 -25.49
N LYS A 223 4.74 -10.57 -25.35
CA LYS A 223 3.67 -11.51 -25.71
C LYS A 223 3.52 -11.64 -27.22
N THR A 224 3.46 -10.51 -27.92
CA THR A 224 3.23 -10.49 -29.37
C THR A 224 4.39 -11.09 -30.17
N LYS A 225 5.65 -11.00 -29.70
CA LYS A 225 6.78 -11.66 -30.38
C LYS A 225 6.64 -13.19 -30.44
N TRP A 226 5.87 -13.80 -29.55
CA TRP A 226 5.56 -15.24 -29.54
C TRP A 226 4.31 -15.59 -30.36
N GLY A 227 3.72 -14.61 -31.06
CA GLY A 227 2.50 -14.79 -31.85
C GLY A 227 1.21 -14.53 -31.09
N ALA A 228 1.27 -14.00 -29.86
CA ALA A 228 0.06 -13.71 -29.11
C ALA A 228 -0.76 -12.59 -29.77
N ARG A 229 -2.06 -12.79 -29.82
CA ARG A 229 -3.03 -11.85 -30.39
C ARG A 229 -3.88 -11.19 -29.30
N PRO A 230 -4.36 -9.95 -29.51
CA PRO A 230 -5.31 -9.32 -28.61
C PRO A 230 -6.60 -10.15 -28.54
N GLY A 231 -7.04 -10.45 -27.33
CA GLY A 231 -8.30 -11.11 -27.02
C GLY A 231 -9.36 -10.11 -26.57
N GLN A 232 -10.12 -10.51 -25.54
CA GLN A 232 -11.20 -9.70 -24.97
C GLN A 232 -10.67 -8.38 -24.41
N ALA A 233 -11.50 -7.34 -24.52
CA ALA A 233 -11.25 -6.07 -23.88
C ALA A 233 -11.27 -6.22 -22.35
N TYR A 234 -10.63 -5.29 -21.67
CA TYR A 234 -10.58 -5.20 -20.23
C TYR A 234 -10.76 -3.74 -19.83
N GLU A 235 -11.79 -3.48 -19.04
CA GLU A 235 -11.97 -2.24 -18.32
C GLU A 235 -12.15 -2.55 -16.84
N MET A 236 -11.57 -1.70 -16.00
CA MET A 236 -11.67 -1.84 -14.56
C MET A 236 -12.25 -0.57 -13.95
N ALA A 237 -13.24 -0.72 -13.08
CA ALA A 237 -13.75 0.32 -12.21
C ALA A 237 -13.40 0.05 -10.75
N ALA A 238 -13.24 1.12 -9.98
CA ALA A 238 -13.11 1.08 -8.53
C ALA A 238 -14.01 2.16 -7.93
N TRP A 239 -14.81 1.80 -6.91
CA TRP A 239 -15.70 2.76 -6.27
C TRP A 239 -16.07 2.37 -4.85
N ARG A 240 -16.76 3.30 -4.16
CA ARG A 240 -17.38 3.04 -2.88
C ARG A 240 -18.91 3.14 -3.00
N GLU A 241 -19.63 2.09 -2.61
CA GLU A 241 -21.09 2.01 -2.64
C GLU A 241 -21.68 2.60 -1.34
N GLY A 242 -22.76 3.38 -1.46
CA GLY A 242 -23.30 4.16 -0.34
C GLY A 242 -22.51 5.45 -0.10
N GLY A 243 -22.89 6.53 -0.81
CA GLY A 243 -22.35 7.86 -0.58
C GLY A 243 -22.68 8.37 0.81
N GLY A 244 -21.64 8.70 1.59
CA GLY A 244 -21.75 9.41 2.85
C GLY A 244 -21.25 8.61 4.05
N TRP A 245 -19.92 8.48 4.18
CA TRP A 245 -19.18 8.79 5.41
C TRP A 245 -17.68 8.58 5.20
N ARG A 246 -16.91 9.67 5.04
CA ARG A 246 -15.47 9.68 4.74
C ARG A 246 -14.67 9.61 6.04
N GLY A 247 -13.89 8.56 6.24
CA GLY A 247 -12.99 8.40 7.38
C GLY A 247 -11.54 8.30 6.93
N GLU A 248 -10.92 9.47 6.77
CA GLU A 248 -9.65 9.65 6.07
C GLU A 248 -8.40 9.14 6.81
N LEU A 249 -8.51 8.71 8.07
CA LEU A 249 -7.35 8.13 8.79
C LEU A 249 -7.01 6.71 8.36
N GLY A 250 -8.04 5.90 8.12
CA GLY A 250 -7.88 4.59 7.51
C GLY A 250 -7.51 4.77 6.04
N ASP A 251 -8.26 5.63 5.32
CA ASP A 251 -8.14 5.78 3.87
C ASP A 251 -6.85 6.50 3.42
N LEU A 252 -6.14 7.28 4.26
CA LEU A 252 -4.82 7.82 3.88
C LEU A 252 -3.69 6.81 4.09
N ALA A 253 -3.75 5.97 5.13
CA ALA A 253 -2.81 4.87 5.32
C ALA A 253 -3.05 3.73 4.31
N LEU A 254 -4.32 3.37 4.08
CA LEU A 254 -4.74 2.46 3.03
C LEU A 254 -4.53 3.08 1.64
N GLY A 255 -4.78 4.38 1.47
CA GLY A 255 -4.60 5.13 0.22
C GLY A 255 -3.13 5.30 -0.18
N LEU A 256 -2.24 5.50 0.80
CA LEU A 256 -0.79 5.45 0.62
C LEU A 256 -0.28 4.06 0.25
N ALA A 257 -0.98 3.02 0.69
CA ALA A 257 -0.77 1.64 0.26
C ALA A 257 -1.46 1.31 -1.08
N ARG A 258 -2.45 2.13 -1.51
CA ARG A 258 -3.35 1.86 -2.64
C ARG A 258 -3.20 2.82 -3.84
N LEU A 259 -2.30 3.80 -3.84
CA LEU A 259 -2.18 4.77 -4.96
C LEU A 259 -2.11 4.06 -6.33
N PRO A 260 -3.16 4.16 -7.17
CA PRO A 260 -3.05 3.93 -8.59
C PRO A 260 -2.40 5.20 -9.17
N ARG A 261 -1.24 5.05 -9.80
CA ARG A 261 -0.75 6.09 -10.71
C ARG A 261 -1.40 5.80 -12.07
N GLU A 262 -2.22 6.73 -12.57
CA GLU A 262 -2.46 6.84 -14.01
C GLU A 262 -1.11 6.78 -14.74
N PRO A 263 -1.04 6.37 -16.02
CA PRO A 263 0.20 6.35 -16.77
C PRO A 263 0.71 7.77 -17.01
N LEU A 264 1.38 8.32 -15.99
CA LEU A 264 2.13 9.56 -16.05
C LEU A 264 3.30 9.31 -17.01
N SER A 265 3.58 10.27 -17.90
CA SER A 265 4.84 10.26 -18.64
C SER A 265 6.01 10.19 -17.67
N ARG A 266 7.19 9.72 -18.10
CA ARG A 266 8.39 9.63 -17.24
C ARG A 266 8.69 10.95 -16.49
N GLN A 267 8.38 12.10 -17.11
CA GLN A 267 8.59 13.42 -16.54
C GLN A 267 7.52 13.78 -15.48
N GLU A 268 6.26 13.44 -15.72
CA GLU A 268 5.16 13.59 -14.75
C GLU A 268 5.25 12.57 -13.60
N PHE A 269 5.74 11.36 -13.86
CA PHE A 269 6.01 10.33 -12.86
C PHE A 269 7.11 10.81 -11.90
N LEU A 270 8.24 11.30 -12.43
CA LEU A 270 9.32 11.89 -11.63
C LEU A 270 8.86 13.13 -10.85
N ALA A 271 7.95 13.93 -11.42
CA ALA A 271 7.32 15.06 -10.72
C ALA A 271 6.28 14.63 -9.67
N SER A 272 5.66 13.45 -9.83
CA SER A 272 4.70 12.84 -8.89
C SER A 272 5.35 12.03 -7.78
N LEU A 273 6.62 11.66 -7.92
CA LEU A 273 7.36 10.99 -6.87
C LEU A 273 7.56 11.96 -5.72
N PRO A 274 7.36 11.51 -4.46
CA PRO A 274 7.55 12.40 -3.33
C PRO A 274 8.99 12.88 -3.32
N ARG A 275 9.19 14.18 -3.11
CA ARG A 275 10.53 14.76 -3.15
C ARG A 275 11.37 14.09 -2.07
N GLN A 276 12.48 13.46 -2.46
CA GLN A 276 13.39 12.83 -1.53
C GLN A 276 14.09 13.88 -0.66
N ARG A 277 14.17 13.61 0.63
CA ARG A 277 14.94 14.40 1.60
C ARG A 277 15.73 13.47 2.49
N ARG A 278 16.80 14.01 3.06
CA ARG A 278 17.59 13.31 4.06
C ARG A 278 16.82 13.27 5.37
N PHE A 279 16.80 12.10 6.02
CA PHE A 279 16.22 11.95 7.35
C PHE A 279 17.15 12.53 8.41
N ALA A 280 16.92 13.79 8.80
CA ALA A 280 17.73 14.51 9.79
C ALA A 280 17.28 14.28 11.25
N MET A 281 16.15 13.62 11.44
CA MET A 281 15.56 13.28 12.74
C MET A 281 16.13 11.94 13.25
N LEU A 282 17.45 11.79 13.27
CA LEU A 282 18.13 10.55 13.63
C LEU A 282 19.30 10.79 14.60
N TRP A 283 19.39 9.95 15.62
CA TRP A 283 20.45 9.92 16.62
C TRP A 283 21.03 8.51 16.71
N GLU A 284 22.34 8.44 16.84
CA GLU A 284 23.07 7.25 17.23
C GLU A 284 22.97 7.08 18.76
N VAL A 285 22.78 5.85 19.19
CA VAL A 285 22.70 5.42 20.58
C VAL A 285 23.72 4.32 20.79
N GLU A 286 24.70 4.55 21.66
CA GLU A 286 25.82 3.64 21.87
C GLU A 286 25.96 3.28 23.36
N ARG A 287 26.18 1.99 23.65
CA ARG A 287 26.56 1.51 24.99
C ARG A 287 27.42 0.26 24.88
N GLY A 288 28.54 0.23 25.60
CA GLY A 288 29.44 -0.92 25.62
C GLY A 288 29.99 -1.32 24.23
N GLY A 289 30.27 -0.34 23.36
CA GLY A 289 30.74 -0.57 21.99
C GLY A 289 29.68 -1.07 21.01
N ARG A 290 28.43 -1.25 21.46
CA ARG A 290 27.30 -1.65 20.61
C ARG A 290 26.54 -0.41 20.13
N ARG A 291 26.30 -0.34 18.83
CA ARG A 291 25.67 0.80 18.15
C ARG A 291 24.24 0.47 17.74
N SER A 292 23.33 1.39 18.02
CA SER A 292 21.93 1.40 17.60
C SER A 292 21.51 2.84 17.24
N PHE A 293 20.27 3.02 16.80
CA PHE A 293 19.75 4.32 16.38
C PHE A 293 18.38 4.59 16.97
N ILE A 294 18.07 5.87 17.19
CA ILE A 294 16.74 6.36 17.53
C ILE A 294 16.35 7.53 16.62
N GLY A 295 15.15 7.50 16.08
CA GLY A 295 14.65 8.48 15.11
C GLY A 295 13.22 8.90 15.36
N GLY A 296 12.90 10.11 14.89
CA GLY A 296 11.64 10.79 15.12
C GLY A 296 10.77 10.83 13.88
N THR A 297 9.71 10.05 13.85
CA THR A 297 8.81 9.92 12.70
C THR A 297 7.64 10.92 12.78
N ALA A 298 6.99 11.15 11.64
CA ALA A 298 5.79 11.97 11.51
C ALA A 298 4.73 11.19 10.73
N HIS A 299 3.50 11.17 11.26
CA HIS A 299 2.37 10.48 10.63
C HIS A 299 1.96 11.08 9.28
N PHE A 300 2.24 12.37 9.06
CA PHE A 300 1.91 13.08 7.81
C PHE A 300 3.06 14.00 7.42
N PHE A 301 3.53 13.91 6.17
CA PHE A 301 4.61 14.73 5.66
C PHE A 301 4.57 14.91 4.14
N GLY A 302 5.27 15.92 3.62
CA GLY A 302 5.33 16.24 2.18
C GLY A 302 6.53 15.66 1.43
N PHE A 303 7.38 14.89 2.09
CA PHE A 303 8.63 14.38 1.54
C PHE A 303 8.80 12.90 1.89
N SER A 304 9.51 12.19 1.02
CA SER A 304 9.96 10.82 1.26
C SER A 304 11.39 10.82 1.80
N PHE A 305 11.67 9.86 2.68
CA PHE A 305 12.96 9.62 3.31
C PHE A 305 13.50 8.22 2.96
N GLU A 306 12.93 7.55 1.96
CA GLU A 306 13.22 6.18 1.58
C GLU A 306 14.73 5.90 1.48
N ARG A 307 15.49 6.78 0.80
CA ARG A 307 16.94 6.60 0.65
C ARG A 307 17.69 6.58 1.98
N SER A 308 17.26 7.39 2.95
CA SER A 308 17.85 7.40 4.29
C SER A 308 17.47 6.16 5.08
N PHE A 309 16.22 5.69 4.97
CA PHE A 309 15.79 4.47 5.65
C PHE A 309 16.49 3.23 5.10
N ARG A 310 16.62 3.09 3.77
CA ARG A 310 17.34 1.95 3.18
C ARG A 310 18.78 1.87 3.67
N ARG A 311 19.51 2.98 3.68
CA ARG A 311 20.88 3.05 4.24
C ARG A 311 20.92 2.71 5.72
N LEU A 312 20.04 3.30 6.52
CA LEU A 312 19.95 3.01 7.96
C LEU A 312 19.69 1.51 8.20
N PHE A 313 18.77 0.93 7.44
CA PHE A 313 18.38 -0.47 7.61
C PHE A 313 19.42 -1.45 7.08
N GLU A 314 20.35 -1.06 6.21
CA GLU A 314 21.52 -1.90 5.92
C GLU A 314 22.37 -2.16 7.18
N GLU A 315 22.38 -1.24 8.13
CA GLU A 315 23.21 -1.29 9.34
C GLU A 315 22.55 -1.95 10.55
N VAL A 316 21.26 -2.29 10.48
CA VAL A 316 20.50 -2.83 11.62
C VAL A 316 19.75 -4.11 11.25
N GLU A 317 19.48 -4.95 12.24
CA GLU A 317 18.71 -6.19 12.09
C GLU A 317 17.26 -6.03 12.54
N THR A 318 17.05 -5.21 13.57
CA THR A 318 15.73 -4.98 14.20
C THR A 318 15.31 -3.53 14.07
N VAL A 319 14.05 -3.30 13.68
CA VAL A 319 13.42 -1.97 13.63
C VAL A 319 12.22 -1.95 14.56
N LEU A 320 12.22 -1.02 15.49
CA LEU A 320 11.17 -0.85 16.49
C LEU A 320 10.32 0.36 16.14
N PHE A 321 9.00 0.23 16.28
CA PHE A 321 8.03 1.31 16.04
C PHE A 321 7.23 1.63 17.30
N GLU A 322 6.70 2.85 17.38
CA GLU A 322 5.84 3.30 18.48
C GLU A 322 4.71 2.29 18.80
N GLY A 323 3.95 1.91 17.78
CA GLY A 323 2.86 0.92 17.87
C GLY A 323 2.80 0.05 16.60
N PRO A 324 1.82 -0.85 16.51
CA PRO A 324 1.66 -1.69 15.34
C PRO A 324 1.14 -0.88 14.15
N LEU A 325 1.86 -0.97 13.03
CA LEU A 325 1.59 -0.23 11.79
C LEU A 325 1.06 -1.12 10.66
N ASP A 326 0.72 -2.38 10.97
CA ASP A 326 0.13 -3.28 10.00
C ASP A 326 -1.33 -2.88 9.65
N PRO A 327 -1.84 -3.24 8.46
CA PRO A 327 -3.17 -2.84 8.02
C PRO A 327 -4.30 -3.20 8.98
N ALA A 328 -4.23 -4.36 9.66
CA ALA A 328 -5.30 -4.80 10.55
C ALA A 328 -5.35 -3.95 11.83
N SER A 329 -4.18 -3.58 12.36
CA SER A 329 -4.07 -2.66 13.49
C SER A 329 -4.58 -1.26 13.15
N LEU A 330 -4.22 -0.71 11.99
CA LEU A 330 -4.68 0.60 11.54
C LEU A 330 -6.20 0.62 11.32
N GLU A 331 -6.76 -0.43 10.73
CA GLU A 331 -8.20 -0.56 10.53
C GLU A 331 -8.96 -0.67 11.86
N ARG A 332 -8.39 -1.38 12.84
CA ARG A 332 -8.96 -1.45 14.19
C ARG A 332 -9.04 -0.07 14.85
N VAL A 333 -8.00 0.76 14.72
CA VAL A 333 -8.02 2.16 15.20
C VAL A 333 -9.10 2.95 14.49
N ALA A 334 -9.16 2.85 13.16
CA ALA A 334 -10.14 3.58 12.37
C ALA A 334 -11.58 3.20 12.75
N ARG A 335 -11.86 1.91 12.91
CA ARG A 335 -13.15 1.38 13.34
C ARG A 335 -13.56 1.89 14.72
N CYS A 336 -12.63 1.88 15.69
CA CYS A 336 -12.90 2.41 17.03
C CYS A 336 -13.25 3.90 16.99
N GLY A 337 -12.50 4.69 16.23
CA GLY A 337 -12.75 6.13 16.08
C GLY A 337 -14.06 6.45 15.36
N ARG A 338 -14.47 5.59 14.43
CA ARG A 338 -15.76 5.63 13.73
C ARG A 338 -16.95 5.19 14.59
N ALA A 339 -16.72 4.41 15.64
CA ALA A 339 -17.75 3.84 16.51
C ALA A 339 -17.72 4.54 17.88
N PRO A 340 -18.33 5.72 18.00
CA PRO A 340 -18.41 6.42 19.26
C PRO A 340 -19.40 5.80 20.25
N GLU A 341 -19.17 6.00 21.54
CA GLU A 341 -20.06 5.52 22.58
C GLU A 341 -21.44 6.22 22.53
N PRO A 342 -22.53 5.50 22.81
CA PRO A 342 -23.85 6.10 22.98
C PRO A 342 -23.82 7.19 24.06
N GLY A 343 -24.28 8.40 23.74
CA GLY A 343 -24.25 9.54 24.66
C GLY A 343 -22.88 10.21 24.88
N GLY A 344 -21.81 9.71 24.25
CA GLY A 344 -20.48 10.31 24.32
C GLY A 344 -20.41 11.71 23.68
N PRO A 345 -19.43 12.55 24.08
CA PRO A 345 -19.32 13.93 23.61
C PRO A 345 -19.11 14.01 22.09
N ARG A 346 -19.81 14.97 21.45
CA ARG A 346 -19.70 15.26 20.02
C ARG A 346 -19.06 16.60 19.78
N LEU A 347 -18.17 16.68 18.81
CA LEU A 347 -17.59 17.96 18.43
C LEU A 347 -18.62 18.89 17.78
N ALA A 348 -19.63 18.32 17.11
CA ALA A 348 -20.74 19.10 16.55
C ALA A 348 -21.54 19.88 17.62
N ALA A 349 -21.58 19.40 18.86
CA ALA A 349 -22.25 20.09 19.96
C ALA A 349 -21.36 21.16 20.64
N LEU A 350 -20.07 21.22 20.29
CA LEU A 350 -19.05 22.05 20.96
C LEU A 350 -18.50 23.16 20.06
N LEU A 351 -18.84 23.13 18.77
CA LEU A 351 -18.48 24.14 17.79
C LEU A 351 -19.75 24.84 17.32
N ASP A 352 -19.74 26.17 17.31
CA ASP A 352 -20.86 26.92 16.75
C ASP A 352 -20.88 26.85 15.21
N GLU A 353 -21.95 27.37 14.62
CA GLU A 353 -22.13 27.35 13.16
C GLU A 353 -21.03 28.14 12.43
N GLY A 354 -20.60 29.28 12.98
CA GLY A 354 -19.54 30.11 12.41
C GLY A 354 -18.14 29.49 12.52
N GLU A 355 -17.89 28.72 13.57
CA GLU A 355 -16.70 27.90 13.78
C GLU A 355 -16.68 26.71 12.81
N THR A 356 -17.80 26.02 12.66
CA THR A 356 -17.96 24.87 11.76
C THR A 356 -17.80 25.29 10.30
N ALA A 357 -18.48 26.35 9.85
CA ALA A 357 -18.35 26.86 8.48
C ALA A 357 -16.92 27.34 8.15
N ARG A 358 -16.21 27.85 9.16
CA ARG A 358 -14.80 28.26 9.02
C ARG A 358 -13.88 27.05 8.87
N LEU A 359 -14.12 26.00 9.65
CA LEU A 359 -13.40 24.74 9.55
C LEU A 359 -13.62 24.09 8.18
N GLU A 360 -14.87 24.05 7.69
CA GLU A 360 -15.22 23.60 6.35
C GLU A 360 -14.42 24.33 5.26
N ARG A 361 -14.37 25.66 5.33
CA ARG A 361 -13.61 26.48 4.39
C ARG A 361 -12.10 26.20 4.43
N VAL A 362 -11.53 26.02 5.62
CA VAL A 362 -10.11 25.73 5.78
C VAL A 362 -9.77 24.34 5.27
N VAL A 363 -10.59 23.34 5.59
CA VAL A 363 -10.34 21.94 5.24
C VAL A 363 -10.60 21.71 3.75
N CYS A 364 -11.80 22.06 3.26
CA CYS A 364 -12.25 21.77 1.92
C CYS A 364 -11.64 22.68 0.85
N GLY A 365 -11.17 23.88 1.24
CA GLY A 365 -10.63 24.86 0.31
C GLY A 365 -11.70 25.66 -0.45
N PRO A 366 -11.31 26.39 -1.51
CA PRO A 366 -12.24 27.18 -2.32
C PRO A 366 -13.31 26.30 -2.97
N ARG A 367 -14.57 26.74 -2.93
CA ARG A 367 -15.72 26.07 -3.56
C ARG A 367 -16.47 27.05 -4.46
N GLY A 368 -17.21 26.53 -5.44
CA GLY A 368 -18.11 27.32 -6.30
C GLY A 368 -17.59 27.55 -7.72
N ARG A 369 -18.41 28.21 -8.56
CA ARG A 369 -18.22 28.30 -10.02
C ARG A 369 -16.82 28.82 -10.42
N TRP A 370 -16.31 29.82 -9.71
CA TRP A 370 -14.97 30.38 -9.95
C TRP A 370 -13.84 29.43 -9.52
N ALA A 371 -13.98 28.75 -8.37
CA ALA A 371 -13.01 27.75 -7.94
C ALA A 371 -12.94 26.56 -8.91
N ARG A 372 -14.09 26.15 -9.45
CA ARG A 372 -14.20 25.11 -10.49
C ARG A 372 -13.54 25.56 -11.80
N PHE A 373 -13.82 26.78 -12.23
CA PHE A 373 -13.25 27.37 -13.44
C PHE A 373 -11.71 27.43 -13.40
N PHE A 374 -11.13 27.74 -12.23
CA PHE A 374 -9.67 27.77 -12.05
C PHE A 374 -9.05 26.42 -11.63
N GLY A 375 -9.83 25.32 -11.57
CA GLY A 375 -9.32 24.01 -11.15
C GLY A 375 -8.84 23.95 -9.69
N LEU A 376 -9.33 24.85 -8.83
CA LEU A 376 -8.97 24.98 -7.41
C LEU A 376 -9.92 24.23 -6.47
N GLU A 377 -11.01 23.68 -7.01
CA GLU A 377 -12.01 22.91 -6.28
C GLU A 377 -11.46 21.50 -5.97
N HIS A 378 -11.59 21.08 -4.70
CA HIS A 378 -11.16 19.76 -4.29
C HIS A 378 -12.13 18.70 -4.85
N PRO A 379 -11.65 17.68 -5.60
CA PRO A 379 -12.53 16.77 -6.35
C PRO A 379 -13.45 15.94 -5.46
N ASP A 380 -13.04 15.65 -4.23
CA ASP A 380 -13.87 14.94 -3.25
C ASP A 380 -13.56 15.45 -1.83
N PRO A 381 -14.22 16.53 -1.35
CA PRO A 381 -13.91 17.16 -0.06
C PRO A 381 -14.50 16.36 1.11
N PRO A 382 -13.88 16.39 2.31
CA PRO A 382 -14.42 15.69 3.48
C PRO A 382 -15.76 16.25 3.93
N ASP A 383 -16.63 15.35 4.40
CA ASP A 383 -17.85 15.71 5.12
C ASP A 383 -17.50 16.13 6.55
N VAL A 384 -17.18 17.41 6.71
CA VAL A 384 -16.76 17.98 7.99
C VAL A 384 -17.85 17.83 9.04
N ARG A 385 -19.12 18.09 8.68
CA ARG A 385 -20.24 18.02 9.62
C ARG A 385 -20.51 16.58 10.05
N GLY A 386 -20.53 15.65 9.10
CA GLY A 386 -20.68 14.23 9.40
C GLY A 386 -19.57 13.70 10.30
N LEU A 387 -18.32 14.13 10.09
CA LEU A 387 -17.19 13.78 10.97
C LEU A 387 -17.42 14.32 12.39
N LEU A 388 -17.76 15.59 12.54
CA LEU A 388 -17.97 16.21 13.85
C LEU A 388 -19.16 15.62 14.62
N ALA A 389 -20.20 15.17 13.90
CA ALA A 389 -21.45 14.67 14.48
C ALA A 389 -21.40 13.19 14.86
N ALA A 390 -20.78 12.35 14.03
CA ALA A 390 -20.94 10.91 14.13
C ALA A 390 -19.67 10.13 14.53
N THR A 391 -18.52 10.79 14.73
CA THR A 391 -17.26 10.12 15.13
C THR A 391 -16.85 10.43 16.57
N ARG A 392 -15.87 9.70 17.09
CA ARG A 392 -15.17 10.07 18.33
C ARG A 392 -14.37 11.38 18.11
N PRO A 393 -14.25 12.26 19.12
CA PRO A 393 -13.59 13.56 18.96
C PRO A 393 -12.17 13.50 18.40
N TRP A 394 -11.33 12.56 18.89
CA TRP A 394 -9.96 12.40 18.41
C TRP A 394 -9.93 11.97 16.94
N TYR A 395 -10.87 11.13 16.51
CA TYR A 395 -10.96 10.63 15.14
C TYR A 395 -11.38 11.72 14.16
N ALA A 396 -12.39 12.52 14.51
CA ALA A 396 -12.77 13.69 13.71
C ALA A 396 -11.59 14.67 13.58
N PHE A 397 -10.91 14.97 14.68
CA PHE A 397 -9.75 15.86 14.64
C PHE A 397 -8.66 15.38 13.69
N PHE A 398 -8.24 14.12 13.84
CA PHE A 398 -7.18 13.56 13.02
C PHE A 398 -7.62 13.48 11.55
N SER A 399 -8.87 13.11 11.25
CA SER A 399 -9.40 13.05 9.88
C SER A 399 -9.41 14.42 9.21
N LEU A 400 -9.88 15.46 9.92
CA LEU A 400 -9.94 16.83 9.39
C LEU A 400 -8.56 17.45 9.21
N TRP A 401 -7.63 17.16 10.11
CA TRP A 401 -6.23 17.56 9.97
C TRP A 401 -5.58 16.88 8.76
N THR A 402 -5.76 15.57 8.61
CA THR A 402 -5.27 14.77 7.49
C THR A 402 -5.78 15.30 6.16
N ALA A 403 -7.09 15.55 6.04
CA ALA A 403 -7.70 16.19 4.88
C ALA A 403 -7.01 17.50 4.49
N PHE A 404 -6.81 18.36 5.50
CA PHE A 404 -6.22 19.67 5.32
C PHE A 404 -4.78 19.59 4.79
N VAL A 405 -3.93 18.74 5.39
CA VAL A 405 -2.52 18.64 4.98
C VAL A 405 -2.36 17.89 3.65
N ALA A 406 -3.20 16.89 3.37
CA ALA A 406 -3.21 16.17 2.09
C ALA A 406 -3.50 17.11 0.91
N ARG A 407 -4.49 18.01 1.06
CA ARG A 407 -4.78 19.08 0.09
C ARG A 407 -3.60 20.04 -0.12
N LYS A 408 -2.71 20.15 0.85
CA LYS A 408 -1.48 20.96 0.78
C LYS A 408 -0.25 20.18 0.31
N GLY A 409 -0.43 18.93 -0.12
CA GLY A 409 0.64 18.10 -0.68
C GLY A 409 1.37 17.22 0.32
N TRP A 410 0.96 17.20 1.59
CA TRP A 410 1.46 16.21 2.56
C TRP A 410 0.72 14.90 2.38
N LYS A 411 1.21 14.10 1.44
CA LYS A 411 0.63 12.81 1.10
C LYS A 411 1.37 11.66 1.76
N GLU A 412 2.58 11.86 2.28
CA GLU A 412 3.44 10.80 2.83
C GLU A 412 3.24 10.58 4.34
N SER A 413 3.67 9.42 4.82
CA SER A 413 3.77 9.07 6.24
C SER A 413 5.16 8.48 6.48
N VAL A 414 5.93 9.08 7.38
CA VAL A 414 7.34 8.74 7.60
C VAL A 414 7.49 7.41 8.34
N ASP A 415 6.61 7.17 9.31
CA ASP A 415 6.49 5.92 10.06
C ASP A 415 6.02 4.76 9.18
N LEU A 416 4.98 4.93 8.35
CA LEU A 416 4.54 3.88 7.41
C LEU A 416 5.55 3.64 6.29
N GLU A 417 6.24 4.67 5.79
CA GLU A 417 7.35 4.52 4.86
C GLU A 417 8.48 3.67 5.46
N ALA A 418 8.94 4.02 6.66
CA ALA A 418 9.97 3.27 7.35
C ALA A 418 9.53 1.82 7.64
N TRP A 419 8.28 1.60 8.07
CA TRP A 419 7.75 0.27 8.33
C TRP A 419 7.70 -0.60 7.08
N ARG A 420 7.23 -0.04 5.95
CA ARG A 420 7.21 -0.73 4.65
C ARG A 420 8.62 -1.12 4.21
N ILE A 421 9.57 -0.19 4.28
CA ILE A 421 10.97 -0.44 3.88
C ILE A 421 11.62 -1.49 4.79
N ALA A 422 11.39 -1.44 6.11
CA ALA A 422 11.90 -2.43 7.04
C ALA A 422 11.40 -3.86 6.70
N ARG A 423 10.11 -3.97 6.36
CA ARG A 423 9.49 -5.24 5.90
C ARG A 423 10.05 -5.71 4.56
N GLU A 424 10.18 -4.82 3.58
CA GLU A 424 10.78 -5.12 2.27
C GLU A 424 12.22 -5.63 2.39
N MET A 425 12.99 -5.05 3.32
CA MET A 425 14.39 -5.42 3.59
C MET A 425 14.53 -6.62 4.54
N GLY A 426 13.42 -7.28 4.90
CA GLY A 426 13.43 -8.49 5.73
C GLY A 426 13.87 -8.26 7.18
N LYS A 427 13.72 -7.05 7.71
CA LYS A 427 14.09 -6.72 9.10
C LYS A 427 13.09 -7.29 10.09
N ALA A 428 13.57 -7.60 11.30
CA ALA A 428 12.70 -7.91 12.41
C ALA A 428 11.97 -6.62 12.82
N VAL A 429 10.63 -6.65 12.84
CA VAL A 429 9.81 -5.49 13.18
C VAL A 429 9.14 -5.72 14.53
N VAL A 430 9.31 -4.78 15.45
CA VAL A 430 8.77 -4.85 16.81
C VAL A 430 7.94 -3.60 17.10
N ALA A 431 6.78 -3.77 17.72
CA ALA A 431 5.97 -2.66 18.22
C ALA A 431 6.28 -2.43 19.71
N LEU A 432 6.54 -1.18 20.08
CA LEU A 432 6.82 -0.77 21.47
C LEU A 432 5.53 -0.64 22.29
N GLU A 433 4.38 -0.50 21.65
CA GLU A 433 3.06 -0.54 22.27
C GLU A 433 2.13 -1.53 21.59
N ARG A 434 1.13 -1.98 22.35
CA ARG A 434 -0.01 -2.74 21.87
C ARG A 434 -1.08 -1.78 21.35
N ILE A 435 -1.93 -2.29 20.49
CA ILE A 435 -3.02 -1.51 19.91
C ILE A 435 -4.02 -1.00 20.97
N GLU A 436 -4.24 -1.75 22.03
CA GLU A 436 -5.07 -1.35 23.16
C GLU A 436 -4.48 -0.15 23.93
N GLU A 437 -3.15 -0.13 24.11
CA GLU A 437 -2.43 0.97 24.79
C GLU A 437 -2.49 2.25 23.95
N GLN A 438 -2.39 2.10 22.62
CA GLN A 438 -2.53 3.20 21.68
C GLN A 438 -3.96 3.75 21.65
N LEU A 439 -4.98 2.89 21.63
CA LEU A 439 -6.39 3.30 21.71
C LEU A 439 -6.68 4.04 23.02
N ALA A 440 -6.23 3.52 24.16
CA ALA A 440 -6.39 4.18 25.46
C ALA A 440 -5.74 5.57 25.47
N THR A 441 -4.59 5.72 24.81
CA THR A 441 -3.92 7.03 24.66
C THR A 441 -4.74 8.01 23.83
N LEU A 442 -5.37 7.54 22.75
CA LEU A 442 -6.24 8.37 21.90
C LEU A 442 -7.51 8.81 22.63
N GLU A 443 -8.11 7.91 23.41
CA GLU A 443 -9.26 8.24 24.27
C GLU A 443 -8.88 9.22 25.39
N GLY A 444 -7.63 9.17 25.86
CA GLY A 444 -7.11 10.08 26.89
C GLY A 444 -6.81 11.50 26.43
N ILE A 445 -6.97 11.83 25.13
CA ILE A 445 -6.70 13.18 24.63
C ILE A 445 -7.75 14.16 25.20
N PRO A 446 -7.34 15.24 25.88
CA PRO A 446 -8.30 16.18 26.45
C PRO A 446 -9.17 16.84 25.38
N LEU A 447 -10.49 16.67 25.50
CA LEU A 447 -11.47 17.20 24.55
C LEU A 447 -11.32 18.72 24.33
N ALA A 448 -11.06 19.48 25.39
CA ALA A 448 -10.83 20.92 25.29
C ALA A 448 -9.65 21.28 24.36
N ARG A 449 -8.58 20.46 24.33
CA ARG A 449 -7.46 20.68 23.40
C ARG A 449 -7.85 20.42 21.96
N ILE A 450 -8.65 19.37 21.71
CA ILE A 450 -9.21 19.08 20.38
C ILE A 450 -10.05 20.26 19.89
N VAL A 451 -10.99 20.72 20.70
CA VAL A 451 -11.86 21.86 20.37
C VAL A 451 -11.03 23.12 20.11
N ASN A 452 -10.11 23.48 21.00
CA ASN A 452 -9.24 24.65 20.83
C ASN A 452 -8.37 24.57 19.57
N PHE A 453 -7.91 23.37 19.20
CA PHE A 453 -7.17 23.15 17.97
C PHE A 453 -8.03 23.38 16.72
N LEU A 454 -9.26 22.87 16.70
CA LEU A 454 -10.22 23.07 15.60
C LEU A 454 -10.62 24.55 15.45
N ARG A 455 -10.89 25.25 16.57
CA ARG A 455 -11.11 26.71 16.59
C ARG A 455 -9.92 27.49 16.01
N GLY A 456 -8.71 26.98 16.22
CA GLY A 456 -7.46 27.51 15.69
C GLY A 456 -7.18 27.24 14.21
N CYS A 457 -8.10 26.65 13.45
CA CYS A 457 -7.86 26.15 12.08
C CYS A 457 -7.22 27.15 11.10
N ARG A 458 -7.47 28.46 11.26
CA ARG A 458 -6.81 29.51 10.45
C ARG A 458 -5.29 29.51 10.54
N ARG A 459 -4.72 29.01 11.65
CA ARG A 459 -3.27 28.96 11.88
C ARG A 459 -2.61 27.68 11.35
N TRP A 460 -3.39 26.69 10.93
CA TRP A 460 -2.89 25.37 10.51
C TRP A 460 -1.84 25.44 9.40
N GLY A 461 -2.05 26.28 8.38
CA GLY A 461 -1.06 26.43 7.30
C GLY A 461 0.28 27.02 7.75
N ARG A 462 0.28 27.94 8.71
CA ARG A 462 1.51 28.50 9.31
C ARG A 462 2.23 27.44 10.15
N MET A 463 1.46 26.70 10.96
CA MET A 463 1.95 25.61 11.79
C MET A 463 2.59 24.50 10.93
N MET A 464 1.92 24.07 9.86
CA MET A 464 2.41 23.08 8.89
C MET A 464 3.79 23.48 8.32
N ARG A 465 3.92 24.70 7.77
CA ARG A 465 5.19 25.19 7.20
C ARG A 465 6.31 25.32 8.24
N ARG A 466 5.98 25.72 9.46
CA ARG A 466 6.96 25.79 10.57
C ARG A 466 7.43 24.39 10.96
N TYR A 467 6.51 23.44 11.11
CA TYR A 467 6.84 22.05 11.41
C TYR A 467 7.75 21.44 10.34
N GLU A 468 7.39 21.58 9.06
CA GLU A 468 8.19 21.08 7.93
C GLU A 468 9.64 21.58 7.99
N ARG A 469 9.82 22.90 8.18
CA ARG A 469 11.13 23.54 8.22
C ARG A 469 12.02 22.98 9.32
N HIS A 470 11.51 22.86 10.53
CA HIS A 470 12.28 22.39 11.68
C HIS A 470 12.50 20.87 11.63
N TYR A 471 11.52 20.11 11.16
CA TYR A 471 11.61 18.66 11.00
C TYR A 471 12.70 18.28 9.99
N LEU A 472 12.73 18.94 8.82
CA LEU A 472 13.77 18.72 7.81
C LEU A 472 15.19 19.08 8.27
N ARG A 473 15.34 19.94 9.28
CA ARG A 473 16.62 20.31 9.89
C ARG A 473 17.00 19.45 11.10
N GLY A 474 16.10 18.56 11.53
CA GLY A 474 16.28 17.78 12.74
C GLY A 474 16.28 18.63 14.01
N GLU A 475 15.62 19.80 14.01
CA GLU A 475 15.58 20.75 15.13
C GLU A 475 14.46 20.36 16.10
N VAL A 476 14.63 19.25 16.83
CA VAL A 476 13.62 18.66 17.71
C VAL A 476 13.08 19.70 18.68
N GLU A 477 13.95 20.45 19.36
CA GLU A 477 13.61 21.43 20.38
C GLU A 477 12.73 22.57 19.83
N ARG A 478 12.86 22.89 18.54
CA ARG A 478 12.08 23.94 17.88
C ARG A 478 10.72 23.48 17.36
N LEU A 479 10.47 22.16 17.32
CA LEU A 479 9.16 21.58 17.03
C LEU A 479 8.13 21.83 18.15
N PHE A 480 8.59 22.21 19.35
CA PHE A 480 7.79 22.34 20.58
C PHE A 480 7.85 23.77 21.18
N GLY A 481 8.30 24.73 20.37
CA GLY A 481 8.56 26.09 20.83
C GLY A 481 7.34 27.02 20.85
N THR A 482 6.10 26.54 20.98
CA THR A 482 4.92 27.37 21.33
C THR A 482 3.77 26.46 21.75
N SER A 483 3.39 26.52 23.02
CA SER A 483 2.38 25.78 23.79
C SER A 483 0.92 25.77 23.26
N ILE A 484 0.69 26.11 21.99
CA ILE A 484 -0.60 25.89 21.30
C ILE A 484 -0.46 24.60 20.45
N GLU A 485 -0.06 23.51 21.11
CA GLU A 485 0.46 22.32 20.46
C GLU A 485 -0.62 21.28 20.20
N PHE A 486 -0.46 20.62 19.05
CA PHE A 486 -1.22 19.47 18.56
C PHE A 486 -1.84 18.65 19.73
N PRO A 487 -3.16 18.36 19.73
CA PRO A 487 -3.90 17.85 20.88
C PRO A 487 -3.28 16.65 21.61
N THR A 488 -2.53 15.80 20.89
CA THR A 488 -1.88 14.59 21.42
C THR A 488 -0.59 14.85 22.20
N ARG A 489 -0.05 16.07 22.17
CA ARG A 489 1.19 16.44 22.87
C ARG A 489 0.90 17.01 24.24
N THR A 490 0.65 16.13 25.21
CA THR A 490 0.53 16.49 26.62
C THR A 490 1.61 15.80 27.43
N GLU A 491 2.09 16.46 28.49
CA GLU A 491 3.09 15.89 29.41
C GLU A 491 2.62 14.54 29.99
N LEU A 492 1.34 14.45 30.37
CA LEU A 492 0.72 13.22 30.87
C LEU A 492 0.72 12.08 29.85
N VAL A 493 0.51 12.38 28.55
CA VAL A 493 0.53 11.39 27.47
C VAL A 493 1.96 11.02 27.08
N ILE A 494 2.91 11.96 27.07
CA ILE A 494 4.26 11.72 26.57
C ILE A 494 5.15 11.07 27.64
N HIS A 495 5.22 11.60 28.86
CA HIS A 495 6.22 11.14 29.85
C HIS A 495 5.99 9.69 30.33
N ARG A 496 4.74 9.28 30.55
CA ARG A 496 4.42 7.89 30.95
C ARG A 496 4.71 6.89 29.84
N ARG A 497 4.53 7.30 28.58
CA ARG A 497 4.81 6.46 27.40
C ARG A 497 6.31 6.36 27.14
N ASP A 498 7.05 7.45 27.29
CA ASP A 498 8.51 7.47 27.11
C ASP A 498 9.22 6.50 28.06
N ALA A 499 8.79 6.40 29.33
CA ALA A 499 9.33 5.43 30.27
C ALA A 499 9.09 3.98 29.83
N ARG A 500 7.88 3.67 29.36
CA ARG A 500 7.51 2.35 28.84
C ARG A 500 8.25 2.02 27.55
N PHE A 501 8.41 3.00 26.66
CA PHE A 501 9.20 2.86 25.45
C PHE A 501 10.65 2.54 25.79
N LEU A 502 11.26 3.27 26.75
CA LEU A 502 12.61 3.00 27.21
C LEU A 502 12.73 1.56 27.72
N GLU A 503 11.84 1.12 28.59
CA GLU A 503 11.81 -0.24 29.14
C GLU A 503 11.80 -1.29 28.02
N ARG A 504 10.93 -1.12 27.02
CA ARG A 504 10.73 -2.10 25.93
C ARG A 504 11.80 -2.04 24.85
N MET A 505 12.40 -0.88 24.58
CA MET A 505 13.47 -0.75 23.60
C MET A 505 14.85 -1.13 24.16
N ARG A 506 15.05 -1.01 25.48
CA ARG A 506 16.35 -1.20 26.13
C ARG A 506 17.04 -2.52 25.77
N PRO A 507 16.38 -3.71 25.80
CA PRO A 507 17.04 -4.96 25.46
C PRO A 507 17.64 -4.97 24.05
N TYR A 508 16.94 -4.36 23.09
CA TYR A 508 17.39 -4.25 21.70
C TYR A 508 18.53 -3.25 21.55
N LEU A 509 18.45 -2.12 22.25
CA LEU A 509 19.53 -1.12 22.24
C LEU A 509 20.81 -1.67 22.90
N GLU A 510 20.68 -2.44 23.98
CA GLU A 510 21.80 -3.10 24.65
C GLU A 510 22.40 -4.24 23.82
N GLN A 511 21.60 -4.94 23.00
CA GLN A 511 22.10 -5.93 22.05
C GLN A 511 22.86 -5.30 20.88
N GLY A 512 22.48 -4.09 20.46
CA GLY A 512 23.04 -3.41 19.29
C GLY A 512 22.32 -3.79 18.00
N GLY A 513 22.59 -3.04 16.91
CA GLY A 513 22.02 -3.32 15.60
C GLY A 513 20.50 -3.09 15.55
N ALA A 514 19.98 -2.16 16.35
CA ALA A 514 18.57 -1.79 16.37
C ALA A 514 18.33 -0.35 15.90
N ALA A 515 17.20 -0.11 15.23
CA ALA A 515 16.71 1.24 14.93
C ALA A 515 15.32 1.45 15.56
N VAL A 516 15.21 2.40 16.48
CA VAL A 516 13.95 2.75 17.16
C VAL A 516 13.34 3.98 16.48
N LEU A 517 12.12 3.86 15.97
CA LEU A 517 11.40 4.91 15.25
C LEU A 517 10.09 5.24 15.96
N VAL A 518 10.09 6.36 16.68
CA VAL A 518 8.95 6.84 17.49
C VAL A 518 8.49 8.20 16.98
N GLY A 519 7.26 8.60 17.27
CA GLY A 519 6.77 9.93 16.92
C GLY A 519 7.72 11.02 17.41
N SER A 520 7.96 12.05 16.58
CA SER A 520 8.94 13.13 16.87
C SER A 520 8.72 13.81 18.23
N ALA A 521 7.49 13.73 18.76
CA ALA A 521 7.11 14.18 20.09
C ALA A 521 7.96 13.56 21.21
N HIS A 522 8.22 12.26 21.11
CA HIS A 522 8.85 11.43 22.14
C HIS A 522 10.37 11.62 22.22
N LEU A 523 10.99 12.11 21.15
CA LEU A 523 12.45 12.26 21.10
C LEU A 523 13.01 13.24 22.13
N ILE A 524 12.25 14.23 22.59
CA ILE A 524 12.73 15.16 23.61
C ILE A 524 12.98 14.41 24.92
N GLY A 525 11.96 13.71 25.43
CA GLY A 525 12.05 12.97 26.68
C GLY A 525 12.99 11.78 26.57
N LEU A 526 12.86 10.98 25.50
CA LEU A 526 13.66 9.76 25.32
C LEU A 526 15.16 10.04 25.22
N ARG A 527 15.60 11.17 24.65
CA ARG A 527 17.03 11.52 24.62
C ARG A 527 17.62 11.68 26.01
N GLY A 528 16.89 12.32 26.93
CA GLY A 528 17.30 12.46 28.33
C GLY A 528 17.29 11.11 29.05
N LEU A 529 16.18 10.38 28.94
CA LEU A 529 16.01 9.07 29.56
C LEU A 529 17.06 8.04 29.11
N LEU A 530 17.43 8.05 27.83
CA LEU A 530 18.51 7.19 27.31
C LEU A 530 19.87 7.57 27.89
N ALA A 531 20.15 8.86 28.05
CA ALA A 531 21.39 9.32 28.68
C ALA A 531 21.46 8.91 30.15
N GLU A 532 20.38 9.09 30.90
CA GLU A 532 20.25 8.63 32.30
C GLU A 532 20.38 7.10 32.42
N ALA A 533 19.89 6.36 31.42
CA ALA A 533 20.04 4.92 31.31
C ALA A 533 21.46 4.45 30.94
N GLY A 534 22.43 5.36 30.78
CA GLY A 534 23.83 5.06 30.49
C GLY A 534 24.16 4.90 29.00
N PHE A 535 23.27 5.31 28.11
CA PHE A 535 23.57 5.35 26.67
C PHE A 535 24.17 6.69 26.27
N ARG A 536 25.16 6.65 25.38
CA ARG A 536 25.67 7.84 24.72
C ARG A 536 24.79 8.14 23.51
N VAL A 537 24.17 9.33 23.48
CA VAL A 537 23.26 9.74 22.40
C VAL A 537 23.89 10.87 21.57
N ARG A 538 24.04 10.67 20.26
CA ARG A 538 24.67 11.63 19.35
C ARG A 538 23.84 11.84 18.10
N LYS A 539 23.66 13.08 17.65
CA LYS A 539 22.90 13.36 16.42
C LYS A 539 23.69 12.89 15.19
N VAL A 540 23.04 12.16 14.28
CA VAL A 540 23.66 11.69 13.03
C VAL A 540 23.79 12.86 12.05
N ARG A 541 25.02 13.13 11.61
CA ARG A 541 25.39 14.33 10.85
C ARG A 541 25.16 14.25 9.38
#